data_AF-K5X694-F1
#
_entry.id   AF-K5X694-F1
#
_cell.length_a   1.000
_cell.length_b   1.000
_cell.length_c   1.000
_cell.angle_alpha   90.00
_cell.angle_beta   90.00
_cell.angle_gamma   90.00
#
_symmetry.space_group_name_H-M   'P 1'
#
loop_
_entity.id
_entity.type
_entity.pdbx_description
1 polymer ?
#
loop_
_entity_poly.entity_id
_entity_poly.type
_entity_poly.pdbx_seq_one_letter_code
_entity_poly.pdbx_strand_id
1 'polypeptide(L)'
;MSTDEDTAQKLSIAKQKKDVGDQAFKAGEVVNALRAYHEALMYLEGINRNAASAMPMGSMDQSSDEAKPKTEADEMLEKIYSNMSACHIKKGSWKRAVETADKALRKNEKNTKALFRKGRALGEQGYFEKAEKILDELLKTDTSDKPAIEAELARLRAADKEREKKHNQKFKGFLNRDKGKGVETNEEEIIEISTSA
;
A
#
# COMPACT_ATOMS: atom_id res chain seq x y z
N MET A 1 -6.95 -32.72 26.15
CA MET A 1 -7.63 -31.49 25.69
C MET A 1 -7.78 -31.63 24.19
N SER A 2 -9.01 -31.60 23.68
CA SER A 2 -9.29 -31.77 22.25
C SER A 2 -8.72 -30.57 21.46
N THR A 3 -8.28 -30.80 20.23
CA THR A 3 -7.72 -29.78 19.32
C THR A 3 -8.68 -28.61 19.07
N ASP A 4 -9.98 -28.86 19.21
CA ASP A 4 -11.04 -27.87 19.00
C ASP A 4 -11.11 -26.84 20.14
N GLU A 5 -10.85 -27.27 21.37
CA GLU A 5 -10.87 -26.40 22.56
C GLU A 5 -9.67 -25.44 22.56
N ASP A 6 -8.49 -25.92 22.17
CA ASP A 6 -7.28 -25.10 21.99
C ASP A 6 -7.44 -24.09 20.84
N THR A 7 -8.11 -24.48 19.75
CA THR A 7 -8.39 -23.59 18.61
C THR A 7 -9.37 -22.49 19.00
N ALA A 8 -10.45 -22.82 19.70
CA ALA A 8 -11.42 -21.85 20.19
C ALA A 8 -10.79 -20.85 21.19
N GLN A 9 -9.92 -21.34 22.08
CA GLN A 9 -9.19 -20.47 23.01
C GLN A 9 -8.25 -19.49 22.27
N LYS A 10 -7.50 -19.96 21.27
CA LYS A 10 -6.62 -19.11 20.46
C LYS A 10 -7.42 -18.06 19.66
N LEU A 11 -8.58 -18.42 19.11
CA LEU A 11 -9.46 -17.47 18.42
C LEU A 11 -9.99 -16.39 19.37
N SER A 12 -10.38 -16.79 20.58
CA SER A 12 -10.84 -15.87 21.62
C SER A 12 -9.75 -14.88 22.02
N ILE A 13 -8.52 -15.36 22.25
CA ILE A 13 -7.36 -14.50 22.57
C ILE A 13 -7.06 -13.55 21.41
N ALA A 14 -7.06 -14.04 20.17
CA ALA A 14 -6.84 -13.20 18.99
C ALA A 14 -7.86 -12.06 18.89
N LYS A 15 -9.13 -12.36 19.16
CA LYS A 15 -10.21 -11.37 19.19
C LYS A 15 -9.98 -10.30 20.25
N GLN A 16 -9.64 -10.70 21.48
CA GLN A 16 -9.32 -9.75 22.56
C GLN A 16 -8.14 -8.85 22.18
N LYS A 17 -7.07 -9.41 21.61
CA LYS A 17 -5.90 -8.64 21.16
C LYS A 17 -6.22 -7.68 20.03
N LYS A 18 -7.05 -8.09 19.07
CA LYS A 18 -7.57 -7.19 18.03
C LYS A 18 -8.34 -6.03 18.66
N ASP A 19 -9.20 -6.29 19.64
CA ASP A 19 -10.03 -5.26 20.27
C ASP A 19 -9.19 -4.26 21.08
N VAL A 20 -8.14 -4.73 21.77
CA VAL A 20 -7.12 -3.86 22.39
C VAL A 20 -6.44 -2.99 21.34
N GLY A 21 -6.09 -3.55 20.18
CA GLY A 21 -5.53 -2.80 19.06
C GLY A 21 -6.48 -1.72 18.52
N ASP A 22 -7.77 -2.05 18.36
CA ASP A 22 -8.81 -1.12 17.92
C ASP A 22 -9.00 0.03 18.93
N GLN A 23 -8.94 -0.25 20.24
CA GLN A 23 -8.99 0.76 21.29
C GLN A 23 -7.76 1.67 21.28
N ALA A 24 -6.55 1.10 21.21
CA ALA A 24 -5.32 1.86 21.13
C ALA A 24 -5.28 2.75 19.86
N PHE A 25 -5.79 2.25 18.73
CA PHE A 25 -5.89 3.03 17.50
C PHE A 25 -6.84 4.22 17.64
N LYS A 26 -7.99 4.04 18.30
CA LYS A 26 -8.93 5.11 18.62
C LYS A 26 -8.32 6.15 19.57
N ALA A 27 -7.51 5.70 20.53
CA ALA A 27 -6.75 6.57 21.44
C ALA A 27 -5.58 7.32 20.76
N GLY A 28 -5.29 7.03 19.48
CA GLY A 28 -4.18 7.63 18.75
C GLY A 28 -2.82 6.97 19.02
N GLU A 29 -2.77 5.93 19.84
CA GLU A 29 -1.56 5.18 20.19
C GLU A 29 -1.19 4.16 19.09
N VAL A 30 -0.77 4.66 17.93
CA VAL A 30 -0.57 3.84 16.72
C VAL A 30 0.45 2.72 16.91
N VAL A 31 1.50 2.95 17.72
CA VAL A 31 2.53 1.92 17.99
C VAL A 31 1.96 0.79 18.84
N ASN A 32 1.19 1.11 19.89
CA ASN A 32 0.54 0.12 20.74
C ASN A 32 -0.52 -0.65 19.96
N ALA A 33 -1.27 0.02 19.08
CA ALA A 33 -2.21 -0.62 18.18
C ALA A 33 -1.53 -1.67 17.28
N LEU A 34 -0.42 -1.30 16.62
CA LEU A 34 0.36 -2.23 15.80
C LEU A 34 0.87 -3.43 16.60
N ARG A 35 1.37 -3.21 17.83
CA ARG A 35 1.82 -4.29 18.71
C ARG A 35 0.68 -5.27 19.01
N ALA A 36 -0.48 -4.75 19.42
CA ALA A 36 -1.65 -5.58 19.71
C ALA A 36 -2.16 -6.36 18.49
N TYR A 37 -2.12 -5.75 17.30
CA TYR A 37 -2.44 -6.44 16.04
C TYR A 37 -1.43 -7.54 15.71
N HIS A 38 -0.13 -7.30 15.89
CA HIS A 38 0.89 -8.34 15.70
C HIS A 38 0.72 -9.51 16.67
N GLU A 39 0.39 -9.24 17.93
CA GLU A 39 0.06 -10.28 18.91
C GLU A 39 -1.17 -11.09 18.44
N ALA A 40 -2.23 -10.43 17.98
CA ALA A 40 -3.40 -11.12 17.43
C ALA A 40 -3.05 -12.02 16.24
N LEU A 41 -2.17 -11.55 15.33
CA LEU A 41 -1.70 -12.34 14.20
C LEU A 41 -0.94 -13.59 14.63
N MET A 42 -0.11 -13.54 15.68
CA MET A 42 0.62 -14.72 16.16
C MET A 42 -0.32 -15.87 16.56
N TYR A 43 -1.43 -15.56 17.21
CA TYR A 43 -2.43 -16.58 17.58
C TYR A 43 -3.18 -17.12 16.36
N LEU A 44 -3.52 -16.26 15.39
CA LEU A 44 -4.22 -16.65 14.15
C LEU A 44 -3.33 -17.44 13.18
N GLU A 45 -2.04 -17.09 13.08
CA GLU A 45 -1.05 -17.85 12.29
C GLU A 45 -0.75 -19.21 12.95
N GLY A 46 -0.73 -19.27 14.29
CA GLY A 46 -0.63 -20.53 15.03
C GLY A 46 -1.79 -21.48 14.74
N ILE A 47 -3.02 -20.97 14.59
CA ILE A 47 -4.19 -21.76 14.18
C ILE A 47 -4.03 -22.26 12.73
N ASN A 48 -3.64 -21.37 11.80
CA ASN A 48 -3.46 -21.75 10.39
C ASN A 48 -2.32 -22.76 10.18
N ARG A 49 -1.24 -22.67 10.97
CA ARG A 49 -0.13 -23.63 10.91
C ARG A 49 -0.53 -25.00 11.46
N ASN A 50 -1.37 -25.04 12.49
CA ASN A 50 -1.93 -26.29 13.00
C ASN A 50 -2.86 -26.95 11.96
N ALA A 51 -3.68 -26.16 11.25
CA ALA A 51 -4.48 -26.65 10.13
C ALA A 51 -3.63 -27.14 8.95
N ALA A 52 -2.51 -26.47 8.66
CA ALA A 52 -1.56 -26.88 7.61
C ALA A 52 -0.72 -28.12 7.99
N SER A 53 -0.42 -28.34 9.27
CA SER A 53 0.30 -29.53 9.74
C SER A 53 -0.53 -30.81 9.69
N ALA A 54 -1.86 -30.70 9.53
CA ALA A 54 -2.75 -31.83 9.28
C ALA A 54 -2.86 -32.20 7.79
N MET A 55 -2.19 -31.45 6.89
CA MET A 55 -2.15 -31.72 5.45
C MET A 55 -0.83 -32.43 5.07
N PRO A 56 -0.83 -33.44 4.19
CA PRO A 56 0.38 -34.11 3.75
C PRO A 56 1.33 -33.10 3.06
N MET A 57 2.59 -33.06 3.49
CA MET A 57 3.67 -32.30 2.88
C MET A 57 3.93 -32.81 1.45
N GLY A 58 3.26 -32.22 0.46
CA GLY A 58 3.36 -32.68 -0.91
C GLY A 58 2.63 -31.79 -1.91
N SER A 59 2.97 -30.50 -1.95
CA SER A 59 2.95 -29.62 -3.14
C SER A 59 2.92 -28.16 -2.67
N MET A 60 4.05 -27.48 -2.82
CA MET A 60 4.09 -26.02 -2.84
C MET A 60 3.70 -25.59 -4.26
N ASP A 61 2.44 -25.80 -4.62
CA ASP A 61 1.85 -25.16 -5.79
C ASP A 61 1.20 -23.84 -5.33
N GLN A 62 1.77 -22.75 -5.82
CA GLN A 62 1.33 -21.38 -5.64
C GLN A 62 0.13 -21.07 -6.55
N SER A 63 -0.86 -21.95 -6.68
CA SER A 63 -2.01 -21.72 -7.57
C SER A 63 -3.18 -22.61 -7.18
N SER A 64 -4.07 -22.13 -6.32
CA SER A 64 -5.42 -22.71 -6.26
C SER A 64 -6.43 -21.63 -5.90
N ASP A 65 -6.96 -20.99 -6.95
CA ASP A 65 -8.21 -20.22 -6.99
C ASP A 65 -9.43 -21.12 -6.75
N GLU A 66 -9.39 -21.93 -5.68
CA GLU A 66 -10.58 -22.57 -5.15
C GLU A 66 -10.99 -21.77 -3.91
N ALA A 67 -12.20 -21.22 -3.94
CA ALA A 67 -12.81 -20.49 -2.84
C ALA A 67 -13.01 -21.43 -1.64
N LYS A 68 -11.94 -21.65 -0.88
CA LYS A 68 -11.99 -22.30 0.43
C LYS A 68 -13.01 -21.52 1.28
N PRO A 69 -13.90 -22.21 2.02
CA PRO A 69 -14.86 -21.53 2.87
C PRO A 69 -14.09 -20.60 3.81
N LYS A 70 -14.43 -19.30 3.76
CA LYS A 70 -13.79 -18.28 4.60
C LYS A 70 -13.96 -18.71 6.06
N THR A 71 -12.84 -18.97 6.72
CA THR A 71 -12.86 -19.33 8.14
C THR A 71 -13.04 -18.07 9.00
N GLU A 72 -13.53 -18.23 10.23
CA GLU A 72 -13.59 -17.12 11.19
C GLU A 72 -12.20 -16.47 11.39
N ALA A 73 -11.14 -17.27 11.31
CA ALA A 73 -9.77 -16.78 11.35
C ALA A 73 -9.43 -15.90 10.14
N ASP A 74 -9.87 -16.26 8.93
CA ASP A 74 -9.62 -15.46 7.72
C ASP A 74 -10.33 -14.11 7.76
N GLU A 75 -11.57 -14.07 8.25
CA GLU A 75 -12.31 -12.81 8.45
C GLU A 75 -11.62 -11.91 9.48
N MET A 76 -11.05 -12.51 10.54
CA MET A 76 -10.31 -11.76 11.54
C MET A 76 -8.98 -11.23 10.99
N LEU A 77 -8.25 -12.06 10.25
CA LEU A 77 -7.01 -11.67 9.57
C LEU A 77 -7.25 -10.50 8.62
N GLU A 78 -8.29 -10.57 7.80
CA GLU A 78 -8.70 -9.47 6.91
C GLU A 78 -8.85 -8.15 7.67
N LYS A 79 -9.63 -8.15 8.76
CA LYS A 79 -9.91 -6.97 9.57
C LYS A 79 -8.63 -6.43 10.22
N ILE A 80 -7.80 -7.30 10.79
CA ILE A 80 -6.53 -6.93 11.43
C ILE A 80 -5.59 -6.29 10.40
N TYR A 81 -5.38 -6.93 9.25
CA TYR A 81 -4.51 -6.39 8.20
C TYR A 81 -5.00 -5.05 7.67
N SER A 82 -6.32 -4.90 7.49
CA SER A 82 -6.92 -3.63 7.09
C SER A 82 -6.66 -2.53 8.13
N ASN A 83 -6.78 -2.83 9.43
CA ASN A 83 -6.51 -1.87 10.51
C ASN A 83 -5.01 -1.56 10.67
N MET A 84 -4.12 -2.52 10.45
CA MET A 84 -2.67 -2.28 10.39
C MET A 84 -2.30 -1.35 9.23
N SER A 85 -2.96 -1.47 8.07
CA SER A 85 -2.78 -0.54 6.96
C SER A 85 -3.13 0.90 7.37
N ALA A 86 -4.23 1.08 8.11
CA ALA A 86 -4.59 2.39 8.67
C ALA A 86 -3.53 2.93 9.65
N CYS A 87 -2.93 2.06 10.47
CA CYS A 87 -1.84 2.43 11.37
C CYS A 87 -0.60 2.88 10.58
N HIS A 88 -0.22 2.14 9.54
CA HIS A 88 0.93 2.50 8.70
C HIS A 88 0.71 3.81 7.95
N ILE A 89 -0.52 4.07 7.47
CA ILE A 89 -0.91 5.36 6.90
C ILE A 89 -0.72 6.49 7.92
N LYS A 90 -1.20 6.33 9.16
CA LYS A 90 -1.00 7.35 10.21
C LYS A 90 0.48 7.62 10.52
N LYS A 91 1.35 6.62 10.36
CA LYS A 91 2.81 6.74 10.53
C LYS A 91 3.54 7.27 9.28
N GLY A 92 2.85 7.52 8.16
CA GLY A 92 3.47 7.84 6.87
C GLY A 92 4.28 6.68 6.26
N SER A 93 4.12 5.46 6.76
CA SER A 93 4.82 4.26 6.28
C SER A 93 4.09 3.64 5.07
N TRP A 94 4.09 4.35 3.94
CA TRP A 94 3.24 4.02 2.78
C TRP A 94 3.47 2.63 2.18
N LYS A 95 4.73 2.19 2.09
CA LYS A 95 5.07 0.84 1.60
C LYS A 95 4.39 -0.26 2.43
N ARG A 96 4.54 -0.18 3.75
CA ARG A 96 3.91 -1.13 4.69
C ARG A 96 2.39 -1.04 4.67
N ALA A 97 1.83 0.15 4.45
CA ALA A 97 0.39 0.33 4.30
C ALA A 97 -0.16 -0.42 3.07
N VAL A 98 0.55 -0.40 1.95
CA VAL A 98 0.19 -1.18 0.76
C VAL A 98 0.32 -2.67 1.02
N GLU A 99 1.45 -3.12 1.58
CA GLU A 99 1.68 -4.55 1.89
C GLU A 99 0.60 -5.14 2.81
N THR A 100 0.22 -4.39 3.85
CA THR A 100 -0.82 -4.82 4.79
C THR A 100 -2.21 -4.73 4.18
N ALA A 101 -2.49 -3.73 3.33
CA ALA A 101 -3.75 -3.70 2.57
C ALA A 101 -3.85 -4.88 1.60
N ASP A 102 -2.77 -5.24 0.90
CA ASP A 102 -2.73 -6.40 0.02
C ASP A 102 -2.94 -7.72 0.76
N LYS A 103 -2.39 -7.85 1.98
CA LYS A 103 -2.68 -8.99 2.86
C LYS A 103 -4.16 -9.08 3.22
N ALA A 104 -4.82 -7.95 3.49
CA ALA A 104 -6.26 -7.93 3.73
C ALA A 104 -7.06 -8.32 2.48
N LEU A 105 -6.67 -7.81 1.30
CA LEU A 105 -7.35 -8.11 0.03
C LEU A 105 -7.19 -9.57 -0.39
N ARG A 106 -6.07 -10.22 -0.08
CA ARG A 106 -5.91 -11.67 -0.27
C ARG A 106 -6.87 -12.52 0.57
N LYS A 107 -7.41 -11.97 1.67
CA LYS A 107 -8.43 -12.64 2.49
C LYS A 107 -9.84 -12.25 2.06
N ASN A 108 -10.01 -10.99 1.65
CA ASN A 108 -11.26 -10.49 1.10
C ASN A 108 -11.01 -9.38 0.07
N GLU A 109 -11.10 -9.75 -1.21
CA GLU A 109 -10.88 -8.83 -2.33
C GLU A 109 -11.87 -7.67 -2.34
N LYS A 110 -13.06 -7.89 -1.76
CA LYS A 110 -14.14 -6.90 -1.67
C LYS A 110 -14.04 -6.00 -0.42
N ASN A 111 -12.93 -6.05 0.33
CA ASN A 111 -12.75 -5.17 1.49
C ASN A 111 -12.54 -3.72 1.03
N THR A 112 -13.61 -2.94 1.10
CA THR A 112 -13.66 -1.54 0.65
C THR A 112 -12.68 -0.64 1.40
N LYS A 113 -12.52 -0.85 2.71
CA LYS A 113 -11.55 -0.12 3.54
C LYS A 113 -10.11 -0.43 3.13
N ALA A 114 -9.78 -1.67 2.81
CA ALA A 114 -8.46 -2.07 2.36
C ALA A 114 -8.15 -1.51 0.96
N LEU A 115 -9.11 -1.56 0.02
CA LEU A 115 -8.99 -0.94 -1.30
C LEU A 115 -8.73 0.56 -1.19
N PHE A 116 -9.54 1.28 -0.39
CA PHE A 116 -9.38 2.71 -0.17
C PHE A 116 -7.99 3.05 0.42
N ARG A 117 -7.58 2.31 1.46
CA ARG A 117 -6.27 2.49 2.11
C ARG A 117 -5.11 2.20 1.16
N LYS A 118 -5.22 1.17 0.33
CA LYS A 118 -4.23 0.84 -0.71
C LYS A 118 -4.12 1.95 -1.73
N GLY A 119 -5.24 2.43 -2.27
CA GLY A 119 -5.28 3.53 -3.23
C GLY A 119 -4.58 4.78 -2.68
N ARG A 120 -4.98 5.21 -1.47
CA ARG A 120 -4.33 6.33 -0.79
C ARG A 120 -2.83 6.14 -0.61
N ALA A 121 -2.39 4.98 -0.11
CA ALA A 121 -0.97 4.71 0.13
C ALA A 121 -0.14 4.58 -1.17
N LEU A 122 -0.73 4.17 -2.29
CA LEU A 122 -0.09 4.18 -3.61
C LEU A 122 0.07 5.61 -4.13
N GLY A 123 -0.93 6.45 -3.95
CA GLY A 123 -0.87 7.87 -4.31
C GLY A 123 0.26 8.61 -3.60
N GLU A 124 0.43 8.37 -2.30
CA GLU A 124 1.53 8.96 -1.51
C GLU A 124 2.92 8.44 -1.90
N GLN A 125 3.00 7.24 -2.50
CA GLN A 125 4.24 6.73 -3.10
C GLN A 125 4.48 7.28 -4.50
N GLY A 126 3.53 8.02 -5.04
CA GLY A 126 3.58 8.58 -6.37
C GLY A 126 3.10 7.65 -7.49
N TYR A 127 2.45 6.53 -7.18
CA TYR A 127 1.81 5.67 -8.16
C TYR A 127 0.37 6.14 -8.42
N PHE A 128 0.21 7.37 -8.94
CA PHE A 128 -1.08 8.03 -9.08
C PHE A 128 -2.06 7.26 -9.99
N GLU A 129 -1.62 6.85 -11.18
CA GLU A 129 -2.45 6.06 -12.11
C GLU A 129 -3.02 4.78 -11.46
N LYS A 130 -2.17 4.05 -10.72
CA LYS A 130 -2.59 2.83 -10.01
C LYS A 130 -3.56 3.14 -8.87
N ALA A 131 -3.32 4.23 -8.15
CA ALA A 131 -4.18 4.68 -7.06
C ALA A 131 -5.56 5.09 -7.57
N GLU A 132 -5.62 5.87 -8.64
CA GLU A 132 -6.88 6.29 -9.27
C GLU A 132 -7.67 5.11 -9.78
N LYS A 133 -7.03 4.18 -10.51
CA LYS A 133 -7.72 2.98 -11.01
C LYS A 133 -8.39 2.18 -9.89
N ILE A 134 -7.70 1.96 -8.77
CA ILE A 134 -8.25 1.23 -7.62
C ILE A 134 -9.45 1.98 -7.00
N LEU A 135 -9.35 3.30 -6.86
CA LEU A 135 -10.42 4.11 -6.26
C LEU A 135 -11.62 4.26 -7.20
N ASP A 136 -11.41 4.36 -8.52
CA ASP A 136 -12.48 4.37 -9.53
C ASP A 136 -13.20 3.02 -9.60
N GLU A 137 -12.48 1.90 -9.49
CA GLU A 137 -13.07 0.56 -9.38
C GLU A 137 -13.84 0.39 -8.06
N LEU A 138 -13.32 0.91 -6.96
CA LEU A 138 -14.01 0.93 -5.67
C LEU A 138 -15.33 1.70 -5.77
N LEU A 139 -15.32 2.89 -6.40
CA LEU A 139 -16.51 3.72 -6.57
C LEU A 139 -17.61 3.04 -7.42
N LYS A 140 -17.24 2.16 -8.34
CA LYS A 140 -18.18 1.37 -9.16
C LYS A 140 -18.79 0.21 -8.39
N THR A 141 -18.05 -0.37 -7.44
CA THR A 141 -18.45 -1.59 -6.73
C THR A 141 -19.12 -1.31 -5.40
N ASP A 142 -18.75 -0.24 -4.71
CA ASP A 142 -19.35 0.22 -3.46
C ASP A 142 -19.46 1.75 -3.44
N THR A 143 -20.63 2.24 -3.06
CA THR A 143 -20.93 3.68 -3.00
C THR A 143 -21.16 4.18 -1.58
N SER A 144 -20.99 3.33 -0.56
CA SER A 144 -21.18 3.69 0.85
C SER A 144 -20.33 4.88 1.29
N ASP A 145 -19.06 4.92 0.90
CA ASP A 145 -18.10 5.98 1.21
C ASP A 145 -17.80 6.90 0.00
N LYS A 146 -18.75 7.00 -0.96
CA LYS A 146 -18.57 7.76 -2.21
C LYS A 146 -17.97 9.16 -2.04
N PRO A 147 -18.44 10.03 -1.12
CA PRO A 147 -17.87 11.36 -0.94
C PRO A 147 -16.39 11.34 -0.53
N ALA A 148 -15.98 10.37 0.30
CA ALA A 148 -14.59 10.24 0.73
C ALA A 148 -13.69 9.74 -0.40
N ILE A 149 -14.19 8.81 -1.23
CA ILE A 149 -13.48 8.29 -2.39
C ILE A 149 -13.29 9.38 -3.45
N GLU A 150 -14.34 10.15 -3.76
CA GLU A 150 -14.28 11.26 -4.71
C GLU A 150 -13.34 12.38 -4.24
N ALA A 151 -13.35 12.72 -2.95
CA ALA A 151 -12.43 13.69 -2.37
C ALA A 151 -10.97 13.23 -2.49
N GLU A 152 -10.69 11.95 -2.24
CA GLU A 152 -9.35 11.38 -2.38
C GLU A 152 -8.89 11.34 -3.85
N LEU A 153 -9.77 10.95 -4.78
CA LEU A 153 -9.49 11.01 -6.23
C LEU A 153 -9.16 12.43 -6.69
N ALA A 154 -9.94 13.42 -6.27
CA ALA A 154 -9.69 14.82 -6.59
C ALA A 154 -8.33 15.29 -6.03
N ARG A 155 -7.99 14.89 -4.80
CA ARG A 155 -6.69 15.17 -4.18
C ARG A 155 -5.54 14.57 -4.97
N LEU A 156 -5.66 13.30 -5.38
CA LEU A 156 -4.63 12.60 -6.15
C LEU A 156 -4.40 13.23 -7.52
N ARG A 157 -5.47 13.54 -8.26
CA ARG A 157 -5.38 14.23 -9.57
C ARG A 157 -4.74 15.60 -9.47
N ALA A 158 -5.07 16.35 -8.42
CA ALA A 158 -4.43 17.64 -8.16
C ALA A 158 -2.94 17.49 -7.83
N ALA A 159 -2.58 16.48 -7.02
CA ALA A 159 -1.19 16.19 -6.67
C ALA A 159 -0.36 15.75 -7.88
N ASP A 160 -0.94 14.95 -8.78
CA ASP A 160 -0.27 14.50 -10.00
C ASP A 160 -0.03 15.66 -10.96
N LYS A 161 -1.06 16.46 -11.24
CA LYS A 161 -0.94 17.66 -12.06
C LYS A 161 0.12 18.63 -11.53
N GLU A 162 0.24 18.78 -10.21
CA GLU A 162 1.25 19.63 -9.60
C GLU A 162 2.67 19.05 -9.73
N ARG A 163 2.82 17.72 -9.61
CA ARG A 163 4.08 17.04 -9.90
C ARG A 163 4.49 17.26 -11.35
N GLU A 164 3.59 17.05 -12.31
CA GLU A 164 3.86 17.22 -13.73
C GLU A 164 4.25 18.66 -14.07
N LYS A 165 3.56 19.65 -13.50
CA LYS A 165 3.93 21.07 -13.65
C LYS A 165 5.35 21.33 -13.18
N LYS A 166 5.69 20.88 -11.96
CA LYS A 166 7.04 21.04 -11.40
C LYS A 166 8.09 20.33 -12.24
N HIS A 167 7.77 19.13 -12.74
CA HIS A 167 8.64 18.38 -13.63
C HIS A 167 8.89 19.13 -14.95
N ASN A 168 7.83 19.62 -15.60
CA ASN A 168 7.92 20.38 -16.85
C ASN A 168 8.65 21.71 -16.67
N GLN A 169 8.42 22.43 -15.57
CA GLN A 169 9.17 23.66 -15.25
C GLN A 169 10.67 23.39 -15.09
N LYS A 170 11.05 22.33 -14.37
CA LYS A 170 12.46 21.92 -14.22
C LYS A 170 13.08 21.53 -15.56
N PHE A 171 12.34 20.79 -16.39
CA PHE A 171 12.78 20.38 -17.71
C PHE A 171 13.03 21.58 -18.65
N LYS A 172 12.11 22.56 -18.68
CA LYS A 172 12.31 23.81 -19.45
C LYS A 172 13.54 24.59 -18.99
N GLY A 173 13.75 24.69 -17.67
CA GLY A 173 14.94 25.34 -17.10
C GLY A 173 16.25 24.63 -17.50
N PHE A 174 16.23 23.29 -17.53
CA PHE A 174 17.36 22.48 -18.00
C PHE A 174 17.67 22.74 -19.49
N LEU A 175 16.66 22.69 -20.36
CA LEU A 175 16.81 22.91 -21.80
C LEU A 175 17.32 24.32 -22.15
N ASN A 176 16.83 25.36 -21.46
CA ASN A 176 17.31 26.72 -21.68
C ASN A 176 18.76 26.92 -21.23
N ARG A 177 19.22 26.20 -20.21
CA ARG A 177 20.62 26.26 -19.75
C ARG A 177 21.58 25.56 -20.70
N ASP A 178 21.15 24.50 -21.36
CA ASP A 178 21.97 23.75 -22.34
C ASP A 178 22.11 24.50 -23.66
N LYS A 179 21.06 25.21 -24.11
CA LYS A 179 21.13 26.10 -25.28
C LYS A 179 22.10 27.27 -25.11
N GLY A 180 22.38 27.69 -23.87
CA GLY A 180 23.38 28.71 -23.56
C GLY A 180 24.84 28.21 -23.56
N LYS A 181 25.07 26.90 -23.75
CA LYS A 181 26.41 26.28 -23.83
C LYS A 181 26.74 25.73 -25.22
N GLY A 182 25.97 26.09 -26.25
CA GLY A 182 26.29 25.80 -27.63
C GLY A 182 27.54 26.57 -28.07
N VAL A 183 28.69 25.91 -27.93
CA VAL A 183 29.96 26.10 -28.64
C VAL A 183 30.11 27.47 -29.33
N GLU A 184 30.71 28.44 -28.64
CA GLU A 184 31.45 29.52 -29.28
C GLU A 184 32.73 28.90 -29.90
N THR A 185 32.65 28.35 -31.11
CA THR A 185 33.85 28.14 -31.92
C THR A 185 34.28 29.51 -32.40
N ASN A 186 35.23 30.12 -31.71
CA ASN A 186 35.90 31.34 -32.14
C ASN A 186 36.58 31.08 -33.50
N GLU A 187 36.02 31.63 -34.57
CA GLU A 187 36.58 31.59 -35.94
C GLU A 187 37.75 32.58 -36.14
N GLU A 188 38.37 33.11 -35.09
CA GLU A 188 39.37 34.20 -35.20
C GLU A 188 40.84 33.75 -35.35
N GLU A 189 41.14 32.46 -35.46
CA GLU A 189 42.54 31.96 -35.52
C GLU A 189 42.97 31.40 -36.90
N ILE A 190 42.59 32.05 -38.02
CA ILE A 190 43.06 31.63 -39.36
C ILE A 190 43.83 32.73 -40.14
N ILE A 191 43.95 33.98 -39.64
CA ILE A 191 44.54 35.06 -40.46
C ILE A 191 46.08 35.16 -40.38
N GLU A 192 46.78 34.50 -39.45
CA GLU A 192 48.23 34.72 -39.26
C GLU A 192 49.22 33.85 -40.07
N ILE A 193 48.79 33.00 -41.01
CA ILE A 193 49.74 32.18 -41.82
C ILE A 193 50.01 32.78 -43.23
N SER A 194 49.38 33.91 -43.60
CA SER A 194 49.56 34.50 -44.94
C SER A 194 50.68 35.56 -45.06
N THR A 195 51.38 35.92 -43.98
CA THR A 195 52.39 37.01 -44.03
C THR A 195 53.68 36.67 -43.29
N SER A 196 54.39 35.66 -43.77
CA SER A 196 55.85 35.50 -43.65
C SER A 196 56.24 34.59 -44.83
N ALA A 197 56.71 35.16 -45.94
CA ALA A 197 58.12 35.40 -46.21
C ALA A 197 58.91 34.09 -46.36
#